data_AF-A0A7Y7P0V9-F1
#
_entry.id   AF-A0A7Y7P0V9-F1
#
_cell.length_a   1.000
_cell.length_b   1.000
_cell.length_c   1.000
_cell.angle_alpha   90.00
_cell.angle_beta   90.00
_cell.angle_gamma   90.00
#
_symmetry.space_group_name_H-M   'P 1'
#
loop_
_entity.id
_entity.type
_entity.pdbx_description
1 polymer ?
#
loop_
_entity_poly.entity_id
_entity_poly.type
_entity_poly.pdbx_seq_one_letter_code
_entity_poly.pdbx_strand_id
1 'polypeptide(L)'
;MPTFEQIKAVMQKHTVGIAGAGGLGSNIAMALTRVGIGKLIIADFDVVSESNLNRQFYFRDQLNRKKVEALKENLHRINPDVDIEIHDITLDKDNLLPLFSSVDVMVEAFDKAEMKELIIELFQSEKPNIPLVAGNGMAGWGESNRMRAQKFGNLYICGDCETEISPSMPPMSPRVGICASMQANVVMSILLENQFGNEFNFEP
;
A
#
# COMPACT_ATOMS: atom_id res chain seq x y z
N MET A 1 -9.88 -7.81 -23.08
CA MET A 1 -9.40 -6.78 -22.13
C MET A 1 -10.50 -5.75 -21.87
N PRO A 2 -10.85 -5.51 -20.59
CA PRO A 2 -11.85 -4.52 -20.19
C PRO A 2 -11.38 -3.08 -20.44
N THR A 3 -12.33 -2.15 -20.59
CA THR A 3 -12.08 -0.70 -20.65
C THR A 3 -11.77 -0.14 -19.26
N PHE A 4 -11.20 1.08 -19.21
CA PHE A 4 -10.96 1.77 -17.95
C PHE A 4 -12.24 1.95 -17.12
N GLU A 5 -13.36 2.34 -17.74
CA GLU A 5 -14.64 2.51 -17.03
C GLU A 5 -15.16 1.20 -16.45
N GLN A 6 -14.97 0.08 -17.16
CA GLN A 6 -15.33 -1.25 -16.64
C GLN A 6 -14.44 -1.66 -15.46
N ILE A 7 -13.13 -1.38 -15.52
CA ILE A 7 -12.21 -1.63 -14.40
C ILE A 7 -12.60 -0.77 -13.20
N LYS A 8 -12.78 0.55 -13.41
CA LYS A 8 -13.17 1.52 -12.39
C LYS A 8 -14.48 1.10 -11.70
N ALA A 9 -15.49 0.67 -12.45
CA ALA A 9 -16.77 0.23 -11.89
C ALA A 9 -16.64 -1.00 -10.96
N VAL A 10 -15.61 -1.83 -11.13
CA VAL A 10 -15.29 -2.93 -10.20
C VAL A 10 -14.52 -2.39 -9.00
N MET A 11 -13.48 -1.58 -9.24
CA MET A 11 -12.64 -1.00 -8.18
C MET A 11 -13.47 -0.19 -7.17
N GLN A 12 -14.48 0.55 -7.63
CA GLN A 12 -15.36 1.38 -6.80
C GLN A 12 -16.18 0.60 -5.75
N LYS A 13 -16.27 -0.73 -5.87
CA LYS A 13 -17.04 -1.58 -4.94
C LYS A 13 -16.22 -2.06 -3.74
N HIS A 14 -14.91 -1.81 -3.74
CA HIS A 14 -13.98 -2.44 -2.82
C HIS A 14 -13.33 -1.45 -1.85
N THR A 15 -12.93 -1.99 -0.70
CA THR A 15 -12.25 -1.31 0.40
C THR A 15 -10.85 -1.89 0.58
N VAL A 16 -9.82 -1.03 0.57
CA VAL A 16 -8.43 -1.44 0.82
C VAL A 16 -7.93 -0.81 2.13
N GLY A 17 -7.39 -1.65 3.01
CA GLY A 17 -6.69 -1.20 4.22
C GLY A 17 -5.21 -0.95 3.93
N ILE A 18 -4.66 0.16 4.43
CA ILE A 18 -3.25 0.51 4.30
C ILE A 18 -2.69 0.84 5.69
N ALA A 19 -1.83 -0.04 6.20
CA ALA A 19 -1.09 0.16 7.43
C ALA A 19 0.26 0.87 7.14
N GLY A 20 0.32 2.16 7.45
CA GLY A 20 1.45 3.03 7.18
C GLY A 20 1.20 3.99 6.01
N ALA A 21 1.57 5.25 6.19
CA ALA A 21 1.45 6.34 5.23
C ALA A 21 2.85 6.86 4.82
N GLY A 22 3.86 5.99 4.85
CA GLY A 22 5.24 6.26 4.46
C GLY A 22 5.46 6.23 2.94
N GLY A 23 6.67 5.85 2.51
CA GLY A 23 7.04 5.82 1.09
C GLY A 23 6.19 4.86 0.26
N LEU A 24 5.92 3.67 0.79
CA LEU A 24 5.05 2.71 0.13
C LEU A 24 3.59 3.15 0.23
N GLY A 25 3.06 3.28 1.45
CA GLY A 25 1.63 3.50 1.68
C GLY A 25 1.06 4.75 1.02
N SER A 26 1.78 5.88 1.07
CA SER A 26 1.31 7.12 0.44
C SER A 26 1.26 7.02 -1.10
N ASN A 27 2.21 6.32 -1.72
CA ASN A 27 2.22 6.10 -3.17
C ASN A 27 1.23 5.00 -3.60
N ILE A 28 0.99 3.98 -2.78
CA ILE A 28 -0.04 2.96 -3.01
C ILE A 28 -1.42 3.62 -2.98
N ALA A 29 -1.72 4.40 -1.94
CA ALA A 29 -2.97 5.12 -1.80
C ALA A 29 -3.21 6.07 -2.99
N MET A 30 -2.17 6.78 -3.42
CA MET A 30 -2.20 7.63 -4.62
C MET A 30 -2.55 6.84 -5.88
N ALA A 31 -1.89 5.70 -6.11
CA ALA A 31 -2.13 4.86 -7.28
C ALA A 31 -3.56 4.28 -7.30
N LEU A 32 -4.04 3.74 -6.16
CA LEU A 32 -5.38 3.18 -6.03
C LEU A 32 -6.49 4.24 -6.18
N THR A 33 -6.25 5.45 -5.68
CA THR A 33 -7.17 6.58 -5.84
C THR A 33 -7.35 6.96 -7.32
N ARG A 34 -6.27 6.92 -8.12
CA ARG A 34 -6.30 7.23 -9.56
C ARG A 34 -7.12 6.24 -10.38
N VAL A 35 -7.18 4.98 -9.96
CA VAL A 35 -7.97 3.94 -10.64
C VAL A 35 -9.39 3.82 -10.08
N GLY A 36 -9.76 4.67 -9.12
CA GLY A 36 -11.10 4.76 -8.58
C GLY A 36 -11.47 3.60 -7.65
N ILE A 37 -10.56 3.22 -6.74
CA ILE A 37 -10.94 2.39 -5.58
C ILE A 37 -12.15 3.00 -4.85
N GLY A 38 -13.05 2.17 -4.30
CA GLY A 38 -14.23 2.65 -3.60
C GLY A 38 -13.89 3.34 -2.28
N LYS A 39 -13.08 2.66 -1.46
CA LYS A 39 -12.69 3.14 -0.14
C LYS A 39 -11.24 2.80 0.21
N LEU A 40 -10.56 3.72 0.87
CA LEU A 40 -9.27 3.50 1.53
C LEU A 40 -9.41 3.73 3.03
N ILE A 41 -8.93 2.78 3.83
CA ILE A 41 -8.74 2.93 5.28
C ILE A 41 -7.25 3.03 5.52
N ILE A 42 -6.77 4.17 6.02
CA ILE A 42 -5.33 4.45 6.16
C ILE A 42 -5.00 4.78 7.61
N ALA A 43 -4.00 4.10 8.18
CA ALA A 43 -3.54 4.34 9.55
C ALA A 43 -2.04 4.64 9.61
N ASP A 44 -1.68 5.77 10.22
CA ASP A 44 -0.30 6.20 10.51
C ASP A 44 -0.35 7.31 11.57
N PHE A 45 0.61 7.33 12.50
CA PHE A 45 0.64 8.30 13.61
C PHE A 45 1.63 9.46 13.40
N ASP A 46 2.50 9.34 12.39
CA ASP A 46 3.60 10.27 12.17
C ASP A 46 3.12 11.61 11.59
N VAL A 47 4.03 12.59 11.67
CA VAL A 47 3.93 13.87 10.97
C VAL A 47 4.83 13.91 9.74
N VAL A 48 4.47 14.75 8.77
CA VAL A 48 5.29 15.02 7.59
C VAL A 48 6.56 15.78 8.01
N SER A 49 7.72 15.24 7.67
CA SER A 49 9.03 15.89 7.90
C SER A 49 9.82 16.08 6.59
N GLU A 50 10.83 16.94 6.59
CA GLU A 50 11.65 17.23 5.40
C GLU A 50 12.27 15.96 4.80
N SER A 51 12.70 15.02 5.65
CA SER A 51 13.30 13.74 5.22
C SER A 51 12.30 12.79 4.56
N ASN A 52 11.00 13.09 4.59
CA ASN A 52 9.95 12.33 3.93
C ASN A 52 9.72 12.79 2.48
N LEU A 53 9.95 14.08 2.19
CA LEU A 53 9.65 14.69 0.90
C LEU A 53 10.46 14.11 -0.26
N ASN A 54 11.55 13.40 0.03
CA ASN A 54 12.38 12.78 -0.99
C ASN A 54 11.75 11.53 -1.63
N ARG A 55 10.68 10.95 -1.06
CA ARG A 55 10.08 9.68 -1.53
C ARG A 55 8.61 9.43 -1.17
N GLN A 56 8.03 10.22 -0.29
CA GLN A 56 6.63 10.08 0.15
C GLN A 56 5.74 11.09 -0.58
N PHE A 57 4.45 10.78 -0.75
CA PHE A 57 3.51 11.63 -1.48
C PHE A 57 3.00 12.81 -0.63
N TYR A 58 3.93 13.70 -0.27
CA TYR A 58 3.70 14.92 0.51
C TYR A 58 4.40 16.11 -0.14
N PHE A 59 3.93 17.31 0.21
CA PHE A 59 4.44 18.58 -0.33
C PHE A 59 5.04 19.46 0.77
N ARG A 60 5.89 20.43 0.38
CA ARG A 60 6.64 21.29 1.30
C ARG A 60 5.75 22.12 2.23
N ASP A 61 4.60 22.54 1.74
CA ASP A 61 3.58 23.27 2.49
C ASP A 61 2.82 22.39 3.51
N GLN A 62 3.07 21.08 3.51
CA GLN A 62 2.45 20.13 4.43
C GLN A 62 3.35 19.73 5.61
N LEU A 63 4.54 20.30 5.74
CA LEU A 63 5.45 20.03 6.85
C LEU A 63 4.78 20.23 8.21
N ASN A 64 5.10 19.35 9.17
CA ASN A 64 4.55 19.30 10.54
C ASN A 64 3.05 18.94 10.64
N ARG A 65 2.37 18.68 9.53
CA ARG A 65 1.00 18.15 9.55
C ARG A 65 1.02 16.64 9.77
N LYS A 66 -0.09 16.09 10.28
CA LYS A 66 -0.27 14.64 10.35
C LYS A 66 -0.23 14.03 8.96
N LYS A 67 0.54 12.95 8.80
CA LYS A 67 0.70 12.27 7.50
C LYS A 67 -0.64 11.87 6.92
N VAL A 68 -1.51 11.25 7.72
CA VAL A 68 -2.82 10.81 7.25
C VAL A 68 -3.72 11.96 6.81
N GLU A 69 -3.69 13.10 7.47
CA GLU A 69 -4.45 14.30 7.07
C GLU A 69 -3.93 14.90 5.77
N ALA A 70 -2.60 15.09 5.67
CA ALA A 70 -1.94 15.59 4.47
C ALA A 70 -2.17 14.67 3.27
N LEU A 71 -2.11 13.35 3.50
CA LEU A 71 -2.39 12.34 2.48
C LEU A 71 -3.85 12.42 2.04
N LYS A 72 -4.81 12.46 2.96
CA LYS A 72 -6.24 12.59 2.62
C LYS A 72 -6.51 13.80 1.75
N GLU A 73 -5.93 14.94 2.06
CA GLU A 73 -6.03 16.14 1.21
C GLU A 73 -5.46 15.91 -0.19
N ASN A 74 -4.28 15.28 -0.29
CA ASN A 74 -3.65 14.97 -1.56
C ASN A 74 -4.49 14.00 -2.41
N LEU A 75 -5.08 12.98 -1.80
CA LEU A 75 -5.93 11.99 -2.48
C LEU A 75 -7.25 12.60 -2.94
N HIS A 76 -7.87 13.46 -2.11
CA HIS A 76 -9.12 14.14 -2.49
C HIS A 76 -8.93 15.06 -3.70
N ARG A 77 -7.74 15.66 -3.86
CA ARG A 77 -7.38 16.43 -5.07
C ARG A 77 -7.24 15.57 -6.33
N ILE A 78 -6.98 14.26 -6.19
CA ILE A 78 -6.89 13.32 -7.32
C ILE A 78 -8.29 12.85 -7.71
N ASN A 79 -9.06 12.37 -6.75
CA ASN A 79 -10.40 11.84 -6.99
C ASN A 79 -11.27 12.01 -5.75
N PRO A 80 -12.20 12.99 -5.73
CA PRO A 80 -13.05 13.26 -4.58
C PRO A 80 -14.14 12.19 -4.35
N ASP A 81 -14.37 11.30 -5.32
CA ASP A 81 -15.39 10.26 -5.23
C ASP A 81 -14.94 9.05 -4.38
N VAL A 82 -13.65 8.95 -4.06
CA VAL A 82 -13.11 7.88 -3.21
C VAL A 82 -13.38 8.20 -1.74
N ASP A 83 -13.95 7.25 -0.99
CA ASP A 83 -14.08 7.37 0.45
C ASP A 83 -12.71 7.17 1.13
N ILE A 84 -12.17 8.24 1.73
CA ILE A 84 -10.87 8.21 2.41
C ILE A 84 -11.10 8.31 3.92
N GLU A 85 -10.99 7.16 4.58
CA GLU A 85 -11.03 7.02 6.03
C GLU A 85 -9.60 7.03 6.58
N ILE A 86 -9.34 7.90 7.56
CA ILE A 86 -8.01 8.09 8.14
C ILE A 86 -8.01 7.89 9.64
N HIS A 87 -6.92 7.31 10.14
CA HIS A 87 -6.70 7.03 11.56
C HIS A 87 -5.30 7.49 11.97
N ASP A 88 -5.23 8.60 12.73
CA ASP A 88 -3.99 9.09 13.36
C ASP A 88 -3.71 8.33 14.65
N ILE A 89 -3.33 7.05 14.51
CA ILE A 89 -3.09 6.14 15.64
C ILE A 89 -1.85 5.29 15.43
N THR A 90 -1.23 4.87 16.52
CA THR A 90 -0.23 3.81 16.49
C THR A 90 -0.96 2.47 16.46
N LEU A 91 -0.69 1.68 15.41
CA LEU A 91 -1.25 0.33 15.31
C LEU A 91 -0.58 -0.61 16.30
N ASP A 92 -1.39 -1.44 16.94
CA ASP A 92 -0.96 -2.51 17.84
C ASP A 92 -1.84 -3.75 17.65
N LYS A 93 -1.55 -4.80 18.40
CA LYS A 93 -2.29 -6.07 18.34
C LYS A 93 -3.78 -5.94 18.69
N ASP A 94 -4.16 -4.93 19.48
CA ASP A 94 -5.50 -4.79 20.03
C ASP A 94 -6.40 -3.98 19.07
N ASN A 95 -5.81 -3.03 18.31
CA ASN A 95 -6.56 -2.14 17.43
C ASN A 95 -6.49 -2.51 15.93
N LEU A 96 -5.48 -3.29 15.50
CA LEU A 96 -5.22 -3.58 14.08
C LEU A 96 -6.34 -4.39 13.42
N LEU A 97 -6.75 -5.52 14.03
CA LEU A 97 -7.79 -6.38 13.46
C LEU A 97 -9.18 -5.72 13.48
N PRO A 98 -9.61 -5.05 14.57
CA PRO A 98 -10.87 -4.30 14.56
C PRO A 98 -10.91 -3.22 13.47
N LEU A 99 -9.81 -2.48 13.30
CA LEU A 99 -9.74 -1.37 12.36
C LEU A 99 -9.90 -1.82 10.91
N PHE A 100 -9.22 -2.89 10.53
CA PHE A 100 -9.22 -3.41 9.16
C PHE A 100 -10.15 -4.62 9.01
N SER A 101 -11.18 -4.72 9.85
CA SER A 101 -12.05 -5.89 9.91
C SER A 101 -12.88 -6.13 8.65
N SER A 102 -13.16 -5.07 7.88
CA SER A 102 -14.04 -5.05 6.71
C SER A 102 -13.33 -4.75 5.39
N VAL A 103 -12.01 -4.91 5.32
CA VAL A 103 -11.25 -4.66 4.09
C VAL A 103 -11.31 -5.88 3.17
N ASP A 104 -11.35 -5.65 1.86
CA ASP A 104 -11.26 -6.70 0.86
C ASP A 104 -9.81 -7.14 0.64
N VAL A 105 -8.87 -6.20 0.78
CA VAL A 105 -7.42 -6.45 0.71
C VAL A 105 -6.72 -5.60 1.78
N MET A 106 -5.76 -6.21 2.47
CA MET A 106 -4.89 -5.53 3.42
C MET A 106 -3.54 -5.23 2.78
N VAL A 107 -3.00 -4.04 3.02
CA VAL A 107 -1.67 -3.63 2.57
C VAL A 107 -0.81 -3.26 3.77
N GLU A 108 0.34 -3.91 3.87
CA GLU A 108 1.39 -3.58 4.84
C GLU A 108 2.41 -2.63 4.18
N ALA A 109 2.66 -1.49 4.83
CA ALA A 109 3.52 -0.43 4.32
C ALA A 109 4.34 0.26 5.43
N PHE A 110 4.70 -0.47 6.49
CA PHE A 110 5.58 0.01 7.55
C PHE A 110 7.05 -0.30 7.29
N ASP A 111 7.91 0.59 7.78
CA ASP A 111 9.37 0.43 7.69
C ASP A 111 9.94 -0.45 8.82
N LYS A 112 9.17 -0.74 9.87
CA LYS A 112 9.61 -1.53 11.04
C LYS A 112 9.33 -3.01 10.86
N ALA A 113 10.37 -3.84 11.02
CA ALA A 113 10.28 -5.29 10.90
C ALA A 113 9.24 -5.88 11.86
N GLU A 114 9.20 -5.39 13.11
CA GLU A 114 8.30 -5.91 14.16
C GLU A 114 6.83 -5.68 13.81
N MET A 115 6.51 -4.52 13.21
CA MET A 115 5.14 -4.23 12.77
C MET A 115 4.75 -5.04 11.54
N LYS A 116 5.71 -5.27 10.64
CA LYS A 116 5.49 -6.12 9.45
C LYS A 116 5.19 -7.56 9.88
N GLU A 117 5.99 -8.12 10.78
CA GLU A 117 5.78 -9.44 11.36
C GLU A 117 4.41 -9.53 12.05
N LEU A 118 4.08 -8.55 12.92
CA LEU A 118 2.79 -8.51 13.60
C LEU A 118 1.60 -8.51 12.63
N ILE A 119 1.63 -7.67 11.60
CA ILE A 119 0.55 -7.60 10.61
C ILE A 119 0.41 -8.93 9.87
N ILE A 120 1.53 -9.51 9.43
CA ILE A 120 1.54 -10.79 8.71
C ILE A 120 0.97 -11.89 9.60
N GLU A 121 1.47 -12.04 10.82
CA GLU A 121 1.02 -13.07 11.76
C GLU A 121 -0.48 -12.95 12.07
N LEU A 122 -0.96 -11.75 12.41
CA LEU A 122 -2.37 -11.55 12.77
C LEU A 122 -3.31 -11.79 11.59
N PHE A 123 -2.98 -11.30 10.39
CA PHE A 123 -3.85 -11.52 9.22
C PHE A 123 -3.81 -12.97 8.73
N GLN A 124 -2.64 -13.63 8.78
CA GLN A 124 -2.53 -15.04 8.42
C GLN A 124 -3.31 -15.96 9.37
N SER A 125 -3.29 -15.66 10.67
CA SER A 125 -3.95 -16.47 11.70
C SER A 125 -5.44 -16.18 11.84
N GLU A 126 -5.83 -14.91 11.97
CA GLU A 126 -7.19 -14.50 12.34
C GLU A 126 -8.05 -14.10 11.12
N LYS A 127 -7.43 -13.78 9.98
CA LYS A 127 -8.10 -13.32 8.75
C LYS A 127 -7.58 -14.00 7.48
N PRO A 128 -7.46 -15.35 7.44
CA PRO A 128 -6.81 -16.07 6.32
C PRO A 128 -7.51 -15.90 4.96
N ASN A 129 -8.76 -15.41 4.94
CA ASN A 129 -9.51 -15.15 3.73
C ASN A 129 -9.27 -13.74 3.15
N ILE A 130 -8.62 -12.84 3.90
CA ILE A 130 -8.27 -11.50 3.42
C ILE A 130 -6.87 -11.57 2.82
N PRO A 131 -6.68 -11.28 1.52
CA PRO A 131 -5.35 -11.17 0.94
C PRO A 131 -4.52 -10.06 1.59
N LEU A 132 -3.25 -10.35 1.86
CA LEU A 132 -2.29 -9.42 2.42
C LEU A 132 -1.18 -9.11 1.41
N VAL A 133 -0.93 -7.84 1.14
CA VAL A 133 0.12 -7.38 0.22
C VAL A 133 1.16 -6.57 0.98
N ALA A 134 2.40 -7.06 1.00
CA ALA A 134 3.52 -6.47 1.73
C ALA A 134 4.67 -6.06 0.78
N GLY A 135 5.49 -5.11 1.23
CA GLY A 135 6.70 -4.67 0.53
C GLY A 135 7.98 -5.17 1.20
N ASN A 136 8.96 -5.67 0.44
CA ASN A 136 10.29 -6.06 0.92
C ASN A 136 11.35 -5.91 -0.19
N GLY A 137 12.51 -5.31 0.10
CA GLY A 137 13.58 -5.14 -0.88
C GLY A 137 13.41 -3.98 -1.86
N MET A 138 13.58 -2.74 -1.39
CA MET A 138 13.38 -1.51 -2.19
C MET A 138 14.45 -0.44 -1.96
N ALA A 139 15.54 -0.80 -1.27
CA ALA A 139 16.62 0.11 -0.95
C ALA A 139 17.56 0.33 -2.16
N GLY A 140 18.24 1.47 -2.21
CA GLY A 140 19.20 1.80 -3.26
C GLY A 140 18.57 2.25 -4.58
N TRP A 141 19.30 2.06 -5.69
CA TRP A 141 18.95 2.51 -7.05
C TRP A 141 19.33 1.46 -8.10
N GLY A 142 18.76 1.57 -9.30
CA GLY A 142 18.99 0.62 -10.38
C GLY A 142 18.25 -0.71 -10.20
N GLU A 143 18.63 -1.70 -11.01
CA GLU A 143 18.18 -3.10 -10.92
C GLU A 143 16.65 -3.30 -10.78
N SER A 144 15.86 -2.41 -11.40
CA SER A 144 14.39 -2.45 -11.31
C SER A 144 13.79 -3.78 -11.75
N ASN A 145 14.42 -4.45 -12.72
CA ASN A 145 13.97 -5.76 -13.23
C ASN A 145 14.11 -6.90 -12.20
N ARG A 146 14.82 -6.69 -11.08
CA ARG A 146 14.88 -7.65 -9.97
C ARG A 146 13.67 -7.57 -9.06
N MET A 147 12.86 -6.50 -9.14
CA MET A 147 11.66 -6.37 -8.33
C MET A 147 10.54 -7.23 -8.93
N ARG A 148 9.94 -8.08 -8.10
CA ARG A 148 8.84 -8.98 -8.49
C ARG A 148 7.80 -9.08 -7.38
N ALA A 149 6.60 -9.51 -7.74
CA ALA A 149 5.58 -9.89 -6.78
C ALA A 149 5.59 -11.42 -6.65
N GLN A 150 5.72 -11.92 -5.43
CA GLN A 150 5.74 -13.35 -5.11
C GLN A 150 4.51 -13.68 -4.25
N LYS A 151 3.87 -14.83 -4.49
CA LYS A 151 2.65 -15.26 -3.78
C LYS A 151 2.93 -16.46 -2.88
N PHE A 152 2.49 -16.38 -1.63
CA PHE A 152 2.55 -17.41 -0.60
C PHE A 152 1.18 -17.58 0.04
N GLY A 153 0.34 -18.47 -0.50
CA GLY A 153 -1.06 -18.57 -0.07
C GLY A 153 -1.83 -17.28 -0.38
N ASN A 154 -2.36 -16.60 0.63
CA ASN A 154 -3.00 -15.28 0.54
C ASN A 154 -2.04 -14.11 0.82
N LEU A 155 -0.75 -14.36 1.10
CA LEU A 155 0.28 -13.34 1.23
C LEU A 155 0.96 -13.06 -0.11
N TYR A 156 1.17 -11.79 -0.41
CA TYR A 156 1.88 -11.32 -1.58
C TYR A 156 3.03 -10.40 -1.14
N ILE A 157 4.24 -10.65 -1.62
CA ILE A 157 5.43 -9.86 -1.29
C ILE A 157 5.96 -9.20 -2.54
N CYS A 158 6.04 -7.87 -2.55
CA CYS A 158 6.52 -7.06 -3.67
C CYS A 158 7.90 -6.46 -3.37
N GLY A 159 8.81 -6.57 -4.33
CA GLY A 159 10.14 -5.96 -4.30
C GLY A 159 11.22 -6.97 -4.64
N ASP A 160 12.48 -6.70 -4.24
CA ASP A 160 13.59 -7.60 -4.56
C ASP A 160 13.89 -8.67 -3.48
N CYS A 161 13.27 -8.57 -2.31
CA CYS A 161 13.48 -9.45 -1.14
C CYS A 161 14.95 -9.62 -0.69
N GLU A 162 15.84 -8.70 -1.07
CA GLU A 162 17.27 -8.80 -0.78
C GLU A 162 17.85 -7.50 -0.22
N THR A 163 17.38 -6.35 -0.68
CA THR A 163 17.96 -5.06 -0.29
C THR A 163 17.36 -4.53 0.99
N GLU A 164 18.23 -4.19 1.94
CA GLU A 164 17.85 -3.61 3.22
C GLU A 164 18.18 -2.11 3.29
N ILE A 165 17.30 -1.36 3.94
CA ILE A 165 17.50 0.07 4.16
C ILE A 165 18.66 0.27 5.14
N SER A 166 19.65 1.03 4.72
CA SER A 166 20.80 1.41 5.55
C SER A 166 21.31 2.80 5.17
N PRO A 167 22.23 3.40 5.96
CA PRO A 167 22.86 4.66 5.58
C PRO A 167 23.57 4.64 4.23
N SER A 168 24.07 3.47 3.79
CA SER A 168 24.73 3.29 2.48
C SER A 168 23.77 2.83 1.38
N MET A 169 22.57 2.35 1.74
CA MET A 169 21.50 1.94 0.82
C MET A 169 20.17 2.59 1.23
N PRO A 170 19.98 3.89 0.96
CA PRO A 170 18.76 4.59 1.34
C PRO A 170 17.58 4.19 0.42
N PRO A 171 16.33 4.32 0.89
CA PRO A 171 15.15 4.11 0.06
C PRO A 171 14.97 5.27 -0.93
N MET A 172 15.37 5.07 -2.18
CA MET A 172 15.27 6.10 -3.22
C MET A 172 13.87 6.11 -3.85
N SER A 173 13.33 7.30 -4.10
CA SER A 173 11.96 7.48 -4.64
C SER A 173 11.62 6.59 -5.83
N PRO A 174 12.48 6.42 -6.87
CA PRO A 174 12.14 5.55 -7.99
C PRO A 174 11.93 4.08 -7.59
N ARG A 175 12.80 3.50 -6.76
CA ARG A 175 12.66 2.10 -6.30
C ARG A 175 11.47 1.94 -5.37
N VAL A 176 11.27 2.88 -4.44
CA VAL A 176 10.08 2.93 -3.58
C VAL A 176 8.80 3.01 -4.41
N GLY A 177 8.78 3.87 -5.42
CA GLY A 177 7.64 4.06 -6.32
C GLY A 177 7.34 2.83 -7.17
N ILE A 178 8.36 2.11 -7.66
CA ILE A 178 8.19 0.84 -8.37
C ILE A 178 7.56 -0.20 -7.45
N CYS A 179 8.11 -0.39 -6.24
CA CYS A 179 7.58 -1.33 -5.26
C CYS A 179 6.13 -0.97 -4.85
N ALA A 180 5.86 0.30 -4.59
CA ALA A 180 4.51 0.80 -4.28
C ALA A 180 3.52 0.56 -5.43
N SER A 181 3.91 0.87 -6.66
CA SER A 181 3.07 0.64 -7.84
C SER A 181 2.84 -0.85 -8.09
N MET A 182 3.83 -1.68 -7.79
CA MET A 182 3.72 -3.14 -7.84
C MET A 182 2.72 -3.66 -6.79
N GLN A 183 2.79 -3.18 -5.54
CA GLN A 183 1.80 -3.51 -4.51
C GLN A 183 0.39 -3.08 -4.94
N ALA A 184 0.22 -1.85 -5.43
CA ALA A 184 -1.08 -1.36 -5.93
C ALA A 184 -1.59 -2.20 -7.11
N ASN A 185 -0.70 -2.63 -8.01
CA ASN A 185 -1.06 -3.49 -9.14
C ASN A 185 -1.47 -4.89 -8.68
N VAL A 186 -0.79 -5.47 -7.68
CA VAL A 186 -1.21 -6.73 -7.05
C VAL A 186 -2.60 -6.60 -6.44
N VAL A 187 -2.87 -5.52 -5.70
CA VAL A 187 -4.20 -5.23 -5.15
C VAL A 187 -5.25 -5.20 -6.26
N MET A 188 -4.99 -4.49 -7.38
CA MET A 188 -5.89 -4.48 -8.53
C MET A 188 -6.10 -5.88 -9.10
N SER A 189 -5.04 -6.66 -9.33
CA SER A 189 -5.16 -8.02 -9.85
C SER A 189 -6.07 -8.88 -8.98
N ILE A 190 -5.90 -8.84 -7.66
CA ILE A 190 -6.74 -9.57 -6.70
C ILE A 190 -8.22 -9.17 -6.82
N LEU A 191 -8.50 -7.86 -6.83
CA LEU A 191 -9.88 -7.34 -6.86
C LEU A 191 -10.57 -7.57 -8.21
N LEU A 192 -9.82 -7.65 -9.29
CA LEU A 192 -10.34 -7.83 -10.64
C LEU A 192 -10.45 -9.31 -11.06
N GLU A 193 -9.74 -10.22 -10.39
CA GLU A 193 -9.65 -11.65 -10.72
C GLU A 193 -11.03 -12.29 -10.85
N ASN A 194 -11.95 -12.03 -9.91
CA ASN A 194 -13.29 -12.60 -9.92
C ASN A 194 -14.15 -12.11 -11.10
N GLN A 195 -13.88 -10.92 -11.63
CA GLN A 195 -14.72 -10.31 -12.68
C GLN A 195 -14.18 -10.56 -14.08
N PHE A 196 -12.86 -10.61 -14.25
CA PHE A 196 -12.20 -10.68 -15.55
C PHE A 196 -11.27 -11.88 -15.73
N GLY A 197 -11.11 -12.71 -14.69
CA GLY A 197 -10.23 -13.87 -14.71
C GLY A 197 -8.75 -13.51 -14.49
N ASN A 198 -7.91 -14.54 -14.51
CA ASN A 198 -6.48 -14.45 -14.18
C ASN A 198 -5.60 -14.23 -15.43
N GLU A 199 -5.91 -13.20 -16.23
CA GLU A 199 -5.15 -12.92 -17.47
C GLU A 199 -3.68 -12.48 -17.21
N PHE A 200 -3.32 -12.13 -15.98
CA PHE A 200 -2.02 -11.53 -15.63
C PHE A 200 -1.33 -12.20 -14.43
N ASN A 201 -1.32 -13.54 -14.40
CA ASN A 201 -0.65 -14.28 -13.33
C ASN A 201 0.82 -13.89 -13.19
N PHE A 202 1.25 -13.73 -11.94
CA PHE A 202 2.66 -13.70 -11.56
C PHE A 202 3.20 -15.12 -11.79
N GLU A 203 4.05 -15.32 -12.81
CA GLU A 203 4.77 -16.60 -12.94
C GLU A 203 5.61 -16.85 -11.68
N PRO A 204 5.80 -18.13 -11.28
CA PRO A 204 6.57 -18.50 -10.09
C PRO A 204 7.98 -17.88 -10.04
#